data_AF-A0A194RM98-F1
#
_entry.id   AF-A0A194RM98-F1
#
_cell.length_a   1.000
_cell.length_b   1.000
_cell.length_c   1.000
_cell.angle_alpha   90.00
_cell.angle_beta   90.00
_cell.angle_gamma   90.00
#
_symmetry.space_group_name_H-M   'P 1'
#
loop_
_entity.id
_entity.type
_entity.pdbx_description
1 polymer ?
#
loop_
_entity_poly.entity_id
_entity_poly.type
_entity_poly.pdbx_seq_one_letter_code
_entity_poly.pdbx_strand_id
1 'polypeptide(L)'
;MLSTSERFLWWSVFSTVAPMTLRSFRDLGFRFSREVFGLRQRTPRWKTCAANVNANFGLALSYAYVRRHFHPDDREKAVEMVEDVRAAFAAAVQQLDWMDASTRARTLRKLQAIRNFVGFPAWLLHTDKLDAHYKHAHVVEGSLFDTYLNLTWAAVKKSFESLREKPDRNSVGKFSAFPAGILQPPFYGNGIE
;
A
#
# COMPACT_ATOMS: atom_id res chain seq x y z
N MET A 1 -34.82 -5.61 -23.47
CA MET A 1 -34.15 -6.20 -22.29
C MET A 1 -32.65 -5.95 -22.43
N LEU A 2 -31.95 -5.58 -21.36
CA LEU A 2 -30.48 -5.49 -21.39
C LEU A 2 -29.87 -6.85 -21.74
N SER A 3 -28.72 -6.87 -22.38
CA SER A 3 -27.89 -8.06 -22.59
C SER A 3 -27.24 -8.53 -21.28
N THR A 4 -26.71 -9.75 -21.27
CA THR A 4 -26.05 -10.31 -20.09
C THR A 4 -24.79 -9.54 -19.70
N SER A 5 -24.03 -9.04 -20.68
CA SER A 5 -22.88 -8.17 -20.46
C SER A 5 -23.27 -6.84 -19.83
N GLU A 6 -24.32 -6.18 -20.33
CA GLU A 6 -24.82 -4.92 -19.76
C GLU A 6 -25.28 -5.07 -18.30
N ARG A 7 -26.00 -6.16 -17.98
CA ARG A 7 -26.39 -6.46 -16.60
C ARG A 7 -25.20 -6.61 -15.67
N PHE A 8 -24.17 -7.34 -16.13
CA PHE A 8 -22.96 -7.57 -15.35
C PHE A 8 -22.17 -6.27 -15.12
N LEU A 9 -22.07 -5.41 -16.13
CA LEU A 9 -21.43 -4.11 -16.01
C LEU A 9 -22.14 -3.23 -14.98
N TRP A 10 -23.47 -3.10 -15.08
CA TRP A 10 -24.25 -2.34 -14.11
C TRP A 10 -24.17 -2.91 -12.70
N TRP A 11 -24.18 -4.23 -12.56
CA TRP A 11 -23.97 -4.88 -11.26
C TRP A 11 -22.59 -4.57 -10.68
N SER A 12 -21.54 -4.57 -11.50
CA SER A 12 -20.17 -4.26 -11.06
C SER A 12 -20.03 -2.80 -10.60
N VAL A 13 -20.62 -1.86 -11.35
CA VAL A 13 -20.68 -0.46 -10.95
C VAL A 13 -21.46 -0.32 -9.64
N PHE A 14 -22.66 -0.88 -9.57
CA PHE A 14 -23.52 -0.78 -8.40
C PHE A 14 -22.86 -1.37 -7.15
N SER A 15 -22.33 -2.59 -7.23
CA SER A 15 -21.66 -3.25 -6.10
C SER A 15 -20.43 -2.48 -5.59
N THR A 16 -19.76 -1.75 -6.47
CA THR A 16 -18.64 -0.86 -6.11
C THR A 16 -19.10 0.39 -5.37
N VAL A 17 -20.14 1.07 -5.85
CA VAL A 17 -20.56 2.38 -5.32
C VAL A 17 -21.57 2.30 -4.18
N ALA A 18 -22.37 1.23 -4.12
CA ALA A 18 -23.45 1.08 -3.16
C ALA A 18 -23.00 1.21 -1.68
N PRO A 19 -21.80 0.76 -1.26
CA PRO A 19 -21.31 1.00 0.09
C PRO A 19 -21.13 2.49 0.45
N MET A 20 -20.88 3.34 -0.53
CA MET A 20 -20.61 4.78 -0.34
C MET A 20 -21.87 5.63 -0.21
N THR A 21 -23.06 5.05 -0.47
CA THR A 21 -24.33 5.78 -0.48
C THR A 21 -25.14 5.45 0.80
N LEU A 22 -26.16 4.62 0.68
CA LEU A 22 -27.15 4.39 1.73
C LEU A 22 -26.73 3.32 2.74
N ARG A 23 -27.26 3.44 3.97
CA ARG A 23 -27.08 2.42 5.01
C ARG A 23 -27.65 1.07 4.59
N SER A 24 -28.83 1.07 3.95
CA SER A 24 -29.49 -0.15 3.48
C SER A 24 -28.62 -0.99 2.54
N PHE A 25 -27.84 -0.35 1.67
CA PHE A 25 -26.91 -1.07 0.79
C PHE A 25 -25.70 -1.63 1.51
N ARG A 26 -25.14 -0.88 2.48
CA ARG A 26 -24.13 -1.44 3.38
C ARG A 26 -24.68 -2.61 4.20
N ASP A 27 -25.95 -2.55 4.59
CA ASP A 27 -26.62 -3.63 5.31
C ASP A 27 -26.79 -4.87 4.45
N LEU A 28 -27.17 -4.69 3.18
CA LEU A 28 -27.24 -5.76 2.20
C LEU A 28 -25.87 -6.40 1.96
N GLY A 29 -24.83 -5.58 1.76
CA GLY A 29 -23.46 -6.06 1.59
C GLY A 29 -22.97 -6.86 2.79
N PHE A 30 -23.26 -6.41 4.01
CA PHE A 30 -22.91 -7.17 5.20
C PHE A 30 -23.69 -8.49 5.32
N ARG A 31 -24.98 -8.51 4.99
CA ARG A 31 -25.77 -9.76 4.97
C ARG A 31 -25.13 -10.76 4.00
N PHE A 32 -24.78 -10.32 2.79
CA PHE A 32 -24.07 -11.16 1.84
C PHE A 32 -22.74 -11.69 2.41
N SER A 33 -21.90 -10.82 2.99
CA SER A 33 -20.63 -11.24 3.59
C SER A 33 -20.79 -12.17 4.79
N ARG A 34 -21.90 -12.06 5.54
CA ARG A 34 -22.22 -12.99 6.63
C ARG A 34 -22.52 -14.39 6.10
N GLU A 35 -23.36 -14.49 5.07
CA GLU A 35 -23.72 -15.81 4.51
C GLU A 35 -22.54 -16.46 3.78
N VAL A 36 -21.73 -15.69 3.06
CA VAL A 36 -20.62 -16.22 2.24
C VAL A 36 -19.35 -16.45 3.05
N PHE A 37 -18.98 -15.52 3.94
CA PHE A 37 -17.71 -15.56 4.66
C PHE A 37 -17.86 -15.84 6.17
N GLY A 38 -19.08 -16.07 6.66
CA GLY A 38 -19.34 -16.37 8.07
C GLY A 38 -19.10 -15.20 9.03
N LEU A 39 -19.11 -13.95 8.54
CA LEU A 39 -18.84 -12.77 9.37
C LEU A 39 -19.91 -12.57 10.44
N ARG A 40 -19.52 -12.64 11.72
CA ARG A 40 -20.45 -12.49 12.85
C ARG A 40 -20.82 -11.04 13.15
N GLN A 41 -19.88 -10.12 12.98
CA GLN A 41 -20.06 -8.71 13.32
C GLN A 41 -19.46 -7.81 12.24
N ARG A 42 -20.02 -6.61 12.11
CA ARG A 42 -19.46 -5.57 11.27
C ARG A 42 -18.21 -4.97 11.87
N THR A 43 -17.25 -4.67 11.01
CA THR A 43 -16.16 -3.77 11.32
C THR A 43 -16.71 -2.43 11.85
N PRO A 44 -16.23 -1.93 13.00
CA PRO A 44 -16.63 -0.63 13.52
C PRO A 44 -16.41 0.47 12.48
N ARG A 45 -17.35 1.43 12.42
CA ARG A 45 -17.36 2.47 11.39
C ARG A 45 -16.03 3.25 11.31
N TRP A 46 -15.46 3.61 12.45
CA TRP A 46 -14.19 4.35 12.50
C TRP A 46 -13.06 3.58 11.82
N LYS A 47 -13.03 2.25 11.94
CA LYS A 47 -11.99 1.40 11.34
C LYS A 47 -12.19 1.30 9.83
N THR A 48 -13.44 1.21 9.36
CA THR A 48 -13.75 1.32 7.93
C THR A 48 -13.35 2.70 7.37
N CYS A 49 -13.64 3.78 8.09
CA CYS A 49 -13.25 5.13 7.68
C CYS A 49 -11.72 5.31 7.64
N ALA A 50 -11.00 4.82 8.66
CA ALA A 50 -9.55 4.84 8.70
C ALA A 50 -8.94 4.03 7.54
N ALA A 51 -9.50 2.86 7.22
CA ALA A 51 -9.07 2.07 6.07
C ALA A 51 -9.30 2.80 4.74
N ASN A 52 -10.43 3.48 4.56
CA ASN A 52 -10.70 4.29 3.37
C ASN A 52 -9.72 5.47 3.24
N VAL A 53 -9.42 6.16 4.34
CA VAL A 53 -8.40 7.22 4.35
C VAL A 53 -7.03 6.65 4.02
N ASN A 54 -6.64 5.52 4.61
CA ASN A 54 -5.35 4.88 4.29
C ASN A 54 -5.24 4.45 2.82
N ALA A 55 -6.33 3.95 2.22
CA ALA A 55 -6.34 3.52 0.82
C ALA A 55 -6.12 4.70 -0.15
N ASN A 56 -6.62 5.90 0.18
CA ASN A 56 -6.54 7.06 -0.70
C ASN A 56 -5.40 8.03 -0.34
N PHE A 57 -5.06 8.12 0.94
CA PHE A 57 -4.13 9.09 1.53
C PHE A 57 -3.05 8.41 2.38
N GLY A 58 -2.66 7.19 2.03
CA GLY A 58 -1.73 6.38 2.81
C GLY A 58 -0.39 7.05 3.10
N LEU A 59 0.16 7.83 2.17
CA LEU A 59 1.41 8.59 2.41
C LEU A 59 1.17 9.75 3.38
N ALA A 60 0.07 10.50 3.25
CA ALA A 60 -0.25 11.55 4.23
C ALA A 60 -0.49 10.97 5.64
N LEU A 61 -1.15 9.81 5.74
CA LEU A 61 -1.30 9.10 7.00
C LEU A 61 0.07 8.62 7.53
N SER A 62 0.95 8.13 6.65
CA SER A 62 2.31 7.73 7.00
C SER A 62 3.13 8.91 7.53
N TYR A 63 3.00 10.10 6.94
CA TYR A 63 3.65 11.32 7.45
C TYR A 63 3.22 11.61 8.90
N ALA A 64 1.92 11.55 9.18
CA ALA A 64 1.40 11.76 10.53
C ALA A 64 1.84 10.66 11.51
N TYR A 65 1.91 9.41 11.06
CA TYR A 65 2.35 8.26 11.86
C TYR A 65 3.84 8.37 12.22
N VAL A 66 4.69 8.56 11.21
CA VAL A 66 6.15 8.66 11.38
C VAL A 66 6.52 9.77 12.35
N ARG A 67 5.89 10.95 12.22
CA ARG A 67 6.16 12.08 13.13
C ARG A 67 5.83 11.82 14.59
N ARG A 68 4.95 10.85 14.89
CA ARG A 68 4.48 10.58 16.25
C ARG A 68 5.09 9.33 16.85
N HIS A 69 5.42 8.34 16.03
CA HIS A 69 5.67 6.98 16.49
C HIS A 69 6.97 6.36 15.98
N PHE A 70 7.68 7.01 15.06
CA PHE A 70 8.86 6.39 14.43
C PHE A 70 10.12 7.17 14.78
N HIS A 71 11.04 6.53 15.52
CA HIS A 71 12.30 7.15 15.90
C HIS A 71 13.37 6.93 14.80
N PRO A 72 14.30 7.87 14.60
CA PRO A 72 15.40 7.70 13.64
C PRO A 72 16.21 6.40 13.87
N ASP A 73 16.46 6.06 15.13
CA ASP A 73 17.22 4.88 15.55
C ASP A 73 16.57 3.56 15.07
N ASP A 74 15.24 3.50 15.05
CA ASP A 74 14.49 2.32 14.56
C ASP A 74 14.76 2.07 13.08
N ARG A 75 15.00 3.14 12.32
CA ARG A 75 15.33 3.05 10.89
C ARG A 75 16.74 2.52 10.68
N GLU A 76 17.71 3.02 11.44
CA GLU A 76 19.11 2.66 11.28
C GLU A 76 19.32 1.18 11.56
N LYS A 77 18.79 0.71 12.69
CA LYS A 77 18.84 -0.71 13.05
C LYS A 77 18.08 -1.59 12.05
N ALA A 78 16.94 -1.13 11.51
CA ALA A 78 16.21 -1.90 10.50
C ALA A 78 16.95 -1.95 9.16
N VAL A 79 17.71 -0.91 8.81
CA VAL A 79 18.60 -0.90 7.63
C VAL A 79 19.74 -1.89 7.84
N GLU A 80 20.37 -1.90 9.02
CA GLU A 80 21.43 -2.85 9.38
C GLU A 80 20.96 -4.30 9.23
N MET A 81 19.83 -4.65 9.85
CA MET A 81 19.24 -5.99 9.74
C MET A 81 19.01 -6.42 8.28
N VAL A 82 18.54 -5.50 7.42
CA VAL A 82 18.30 -5.79 6.00
C VAL A 82 19.62 -6.06 5.25
N GLU A 83 20.68 -5.34 5.58
CA GLU A 83 22.01 -5.58 5.01
C GLU A 83 22.63 -6.89 5.52
N ASP A 84 22.40 -7.26 6.78
CA ASP A 84 22.84 -8.54 7.33
C ASP A 84 22.16 -9.73 6.64
N VAL A 85 20.84 -9.65 6.44
CA VAL A 85 20.08 -10.66 5.68
C VAL A 85 20.60 -10.77 4.25
N ARG A 86 20.94 -9.63 3.62
CA ARG A 86 21.51 -9.59 2.28
C ARG A 86 22.89 -10.24 2.23
N ALA A 87 23.74 -10.00 3.22
CA ALA A 87 25.06 -10.62 3.34
C ALA A 87 24.95 -12.13 3.57
N ALA A 88 24.07 -12.57 4.47
CA ALA A 88 23.81 -13.98 4.75
C ALA A 88 23.28 -14.71 3.50
N PHE A 89 22.36 -14.10 2.76
CA PHE A 89 21.87 -14.67 1.49
C PHE A 89 22.98 -14.76 0.43
N ALA A 90 23.85 -13.74 0.34
CA ALA A 90 25.00 -13.78 -0.57
C ALA A 90 25.95 -14.94 -0.24
N ALA A 91 26.26 -15.13 1.05
CA ALA A 91 27.10 -16.24 1.52
C ALA A 91 26.45 -17.60 1.24
N ALA A 92 25.14 -17.74 1.50
CA ALA A 92 24.40 -18.96 1.22
C ALA A 92 24.44 -19.31 -0.28
N VAL A 93 24.21 -18.33 -1.17
CA VAL A 93 24.25 -18.51 -2.63
C VAL A 93 25.61 -19.01 -3.13
N GLN A 94 26.71 -18.65 -2.44
CA GLN A 94 28.04 -19.15 -2.80
C GLN A 94 28.23 -20.64 -2.50
N GLN A 95 27.50 -21.18 -1.52
CA GLN A 95 27.63 -22.57 -1.05
C GLN A 95 26.59 -23.52 -1.68
N LEU A 96 25.69 -23.03 -2.53
CA LEU A 96 24.66 -23.87 -3.14
C LEU A 96 25.22 -24.75 -4.27
N ASP A 97 25.31 -26.06 -4.01
CA ASP A 97 25.81 -27.05 -4.98
C ASP A 97 24.91 -27.25 -6.20
N TRP A 98 23.61 -27.00 -6.04
CA TRP A 98 22.64 -27.17 -7.13
C TRP A 98 22.68 -26.02 -8.16
N MET A 99 23.39 -24.93 -7.87
CA MET A 99 23.43 -23.73 -8.70
C MET A 99 24.76 -23.64 -9.47
N ASP A 100 24.68 -23.59 -10.80
CA ASP A 100 25.87 -23.41 -11.64
C ASP A 100 26.49 -22.02 -11.48
N ALA A 101 27.76 -21.88 -11.88
CA ALA A 101 28.53 -20.65 -11.70
C ALA A 101 27.92 -19.43 -12.42
N SER A 102 27.30 -19.64 -13.59
CA SER A 102 26.72 -18.54 -14.37
C SER A 102 25.44 -18.02 -13.72
N THR A 103 24.60 -18.92 -13.21
CA THR A 103 23.38 -18.59 -12.47
C THR A 103 23.73 -17.92 -11.14
N ARG A 104 24.74 -18.43 -10.42
CA ARG A 104 25.24 -17.83 -9.18
C ARG A 104 25.67 -16.37 -9.37
N ALA A 105 26.46 -16.09 -10.41
CA ALA A 105 26.89 -14.73 -10.72
C ALA A 105 25.71 -13.80 -11.04
N ARG A 106 24.69 -14.28 -11.78
CA ARG A 106 23.46 -13.51 -12.06
C ARG A 106 22.64 -13.25 -10.80
N THR A 107 22.52 -14.24 -9.92
CA THR A 107 21.83 -14.11 -8.63
C THR A 107 22.47 -13.06 -7.75
N LEU A 108 23.80 -13.07 -7.61
CA LEU A 108 24.54 -12.06 -6.84
C LEU A 108 24.40 -10.65 -7.46
N ARG A 109 24.44 -10.53 -8.79
CA ARG A 109 24.17 -9.25 -9.47
C ARG A 109 22.75 -8.76 -9.21
N LYS A 110 21.75 -9.65 -9.23
CA LYS A 110 20.36 -9.31 -8.91
C LYS A 110 20.23 -8.86 -7.47
N LEU A 111 20.82 -9.60 -6.52
CA LEU A 111 20.85 -9.23 -5.11
C LEU A 111 21.45 -7.83 -4.93
N GLN A 112 22.54 -7.53 -5.62
CA GLN A 112 23.16 -6.20 -5.59
C GLN A 112 22.24 -5.08 -6.08
N ALA A 113 21.40 -5.38 -7.08
CA ALA A 113 20.47 -4.44 -7.69
C ALA A 113 19.15 -4.28 -6.90
N ILE A 114 18.86 -5.10 -5.90
CA ILE A 114 17.68 -4.94 -5.05
C ILE A 114 17.84 -3.64 -4.25
N ARG A 115 16.83 -2.77 -4.37
CA ARG A 115 16.68 -1.54 -3.58
C ARG A 115 15.70 -1.81 -2.46
N ASN A 116 16.11 -1.53 -1.23
CA ASN A 116 15.28 -1.69 -0.04
C ASN A 116 14.73 -0.33 0.39
N PHE A 117 13.44 -0.27 0.70
CA PHE A 117 12.81 0.92 1.28
C PHE A 117 12.42 0.62 2.72
N VAL A 118 13.20 1.15 3.67
CA VAL A 118 12.98 0.94 5.10
C VAL A 118 12.27 2.15 5.70
N GLY A 119 11.15 1.91 6.38
CA GLY A 119 10.30 2.91 7.01
C GLY A 119 9.43 3.65 6.00
N PHE A 120 9.97 4.72 5.42
CA PHE A 120 9.24 5.67 4.58
C PHE A 120 10.19 6.37 3.58
N PRO A 121 9.71 6.89 2.44
CA PRO A 121 10.59 7.57 1.50
C PRO A 121 11.10 8.89 2.08
N ALA A 122 12.36 9.23 1.83
CA ALA A 122 12.99 10.43 2.39
C ALA A 122 12.21 11.72 2.08
N TRP A 123 11.58 11.80 0.90
CA TRP A 123 10.79 12.95 0.50
C TRP A 123 9.48 13.12 1.30
N LEU A 124 9.03 12.10 2.04
CA LEU A 124 7.74 12.11 2.74
C LEU A 124 7.62 13.26 3.75
N LEU A 125 8.72 13.58 4.43
CA LEU A 125 8.75 14.61 5.47
C LEU A 125 8.78 16.04 4.91
N HIS A 126 8.96 16.18 3.59
CA HIS A 126 8.92 17.45 2.88
C HIS A 126 7.46 17.74 2.49
N THR A 127 6.81 18.64 3.22
CA THR A 127 5.38 18.95 3.07
C THR A 127 5.04 19.49 1.68
N ASP A 128 5.93 20.28 1.07
CA ASP A 128 5.81 20.78 -0.30
C ASP A 128 5.69 19.62 -1.33
N LYS A 129 6.48 18.56 -1.16
CA LYS A 129 6.44 17.38 -2.02
C LYS A 129 5.22 16.52 -1.77
N LEU A 130 4.80 16.42 -0.51
CA LEU A 130 3.59 15.68 -0.12
C LEU A 130 2.33 16.36 -0.66
N ASP A 131 2.23 17.68 -0.55
CA ASP A 131 1.11 18.45 -1.09
C ASP A 131 1.09 18.37 -2.62
N ALA A 132 2.26 18.47 -3.27
CA ALA A 132 2.38 18.26 -4.72
C ALA A 132 1.95 16.86 -5.15
N HIS A 133 2.19 15.82 -4.34
CA HIS A 133 1.74 14.45 -4.62
C HIS A 133 0.21 14.35 -4.64
N TYR A 134 -0.47 15.08 -3.75
CA TYR A 134 -1.93 15.08 -3.60
C TYR A 134 -2.64 16.27 -4.27
N LYS A 135 -1.94 17.06 -5.11
CA LYS A 135 -2.49 18.27 -5.76
C LYS A 135 -3.81 18.10 -6.53
N HIS A 136 -4.11 16.89 -6.98
CA HIS A 136 -5.33 16.56 -7.73
C HIS A 136 -6.37 15.80 -6.90
N ALA A 137 -6.07 15.53 -5.63
CA ALA A 137 -6.99 14.90 -4.71
C ALA A 137 -7.93 15.97 -4.12
N HIS A 138 -9.22 15.88 -4.45
CA HIS A 138 -10.23 16.81 -3.97
C HIS A 138 -11.25 16.08 -3.09
N VAL A 139 -11.32 16.49 -1.83
CA VAL A 139 -12.30 15.99 -0.85
C VAL A 139 -13.47 16.96 -0.79
N VAL A 140 -14.68 16.43 -0.89
CA VAL A 140 -15.93 17.20 -0.77
C VAL A 140 -16.47 17.00 0.64
N GLU A 141 -16.45 18.06 1.44
CA GLU A 141 -16.95 18.01 2.81
C GLU A 141 -18.43 17.62 2.84
N GLY A 142 -18.80 16.73 3.77
CA GLY A 142 -20.17 16.21 3.89
C GLY A 142 -20.58 15.18 2.82
N SER A 143 -19.83 15.02 1.73
CA SER A 143 -20.16 14.08 0.64
C SER A 143 -19.09 13.01 0.44
N LEU A 144 -19.33 11.82 1.02
CA LEU A 144 -18.47 10.66 0.82
C LEU A 144 -18.48 10.16 -0.64
N PHE A 145 -19.66 10.19 -1.27
CA PHE A 145 -19.83 9.68 -2.63
C PHE A 145 -19.09 10.57 -3.64
N ASP A 146 -19.25 11.89 -3.56
CA ASP A 146 -18.55 12.80 -4.48
C ASP A 146 -17.04 12.78 -4.26
N THR A 147 -16.61 12.69 -2.99
CA THR A 147 -15.19 12.48 -2.66
C THR A 147 -14.65 11.21 -3.31
N TYR A 148 -15.39 10.09 -3.21
CA TYR A 148 -14.98 8.82 -3.80
C TYR A 148 -14.85 8.93 -5.33
N LEU A 149 -15.80 9.56 -6.00
CA LEU A 149 -15.75 9.77 -7.46
C LEU A 149 -14.58 10.67 -7.87
N ASN A 150 -14.35 11.78 -7.17
CA ASN A 150 -13.25 12.70 -7.45
C ASN A 150 -11.88 12.02 -7.30
N LEU A 151 -11.68 11.26 -6.21
CA LEU A 151 -10.43 10.55 -5.98
C LEU A 151 -10.21 9.42 -7.00
N THR A 152 -11.28 8.68 -7.34
CA THR A 152 -11.23 7.64 -8.38
C THR A 152 -10.85 8.25 -9.73
N TRP A 153 -11.48 9.36 -10.11
CA TRP A 153 -11.16 10.07 -11.35
C TRP A 153 -9.72 10.58 -11.37
N ALA A 154 -9.25 11.19 -10.28
CA ALA A 154 -7.87 11.65 -10.16
C ALA A 154 -6.86 10.50 -10.31
N ALA A 155 -7.14 9.33 -9.70
CA ALA A 155 -6.30 8.15 -9.82
C ALA A 155 -6.27 7.61 -11.26
N VAL A 156 -7.43 7.47 -11.91
CA VAL A 156 -7.55 7.00 -13.30
C VAL A 156 -6.83 7.96 -14.25
N LYS A 157 -7.05 9.27 -14.11
CA LYS A 157 -6.39 10.29 -14.92
C LYS A 157 -4.87 10.20 -14.78
N LYS A 158 -4.36 10.12 -13.55
CA LYS A 158 -2.92 9.95 -13.29
C LYS A 158 -2.36 8.68 -13.93
N SER A 159 -3.10 7.57 -13.87
CA SER A 159 -2.71 6.33 -14.54
C SER A 159 -2.59 6.51 -16.06
N PHE A 160 -3.57 7.17 -16.70
CA PHE A 160 -3.53 7.44 -18.13
C PHE A 160 -2.38 8.39 -18.54
N GLU A 161 -2.14 9.45 -17.77
CA GLU A 161 -1.04 10.39 -18.00
C GLU A 161 0.33 9.70 -17.90
N SER A 162 0.48 8.77 -16.96
CA SER A 162 1.73 8.02 -16.76
C SER A 162 2.06 6.99 -17.84
N LEU A 163 1.15 6.67 -18.78
CA LEU A 163 1.34 5.60 -19.77
C LEU A 163 2.56 5.81 -20.68
N ARG A 164 2.92 7.07 -20.94
CA ARG A 164 4.06 7.44 -21.81
C ARG A 164 5.29 7.88 -21.02
N GLU A 165 5.20 7.91 -19.70
CA GLU A 165 6.31 8.31 -18.84
C GLU A 165 7.16 7.10 -18.46
N LYS A 166 8.45 7.32 -18.21
CA LYS A 166 9.31 6.26 -17.67
C LYS A 166 8.86 5.96 -16.23
N PRO A 167 8.77 4.68 -15.84
CA PRO A 167 8.41 4.34 -14.46
C PRO A 167 9.37 4.98 -13.45
N ASP A 168 8.80 5.67 -12.46
CA ASP A 168 9.59 6.18 -11.33
C ASP A 168 10.18 5.03 -10.51
N ARG A 169 11.52 4.99 -10.46
CA ARG A 169 12.31 4.01 -9.72
C ARG A 169 12.36 4.27 -8.21
N ASN A 170 11.83 5.39 -7.75
CA ASN A 170 11.73 5.74 -6.34
C ASN A 170 10.30 5.58 -5.79
N SER A 171 9.40 4.98 -6.57
CA SER A 171 8.04 4.67 -6.13
C SER A 171 8.03 3.53 -5.11
N VAL A 172 7.49 3.81 -3.92
CA VAL A 172 7.49 2.92 -2.74
C VAL A 172 6.78 1.58 -2.98
N GLY A 173 5.86 1.51 -3.95
CA GLY A 173 5.04 0.31 -4.21
C GLY A 173 5.65 -0.76 -5.13
N LYS A 174 6.91 -0.60 -5.59
CA LYS A 174 7.51 -1.49 -6.60
C LYS A 174 8.73 -2.30 -6.12
N PHE A 175 9.13 -2.15 -4.85
CA PHE A 175 10.34 -2.73 -4.30
C PHE A 175 10.08 -3.38 -2.94
N SER A 176 11.07 -4.14 -2.43
CA SER A 176 11.06 -4.66 -1.06
C SER A 176 10.97 -3.48 -0.09
N ALA A 177 9.76 -3.22 0.41
CA ALA A 177 9.47 -2.13 1.32
C ALA A 177 9.11 -2.72 2.68
N PHE A 178 9.72 -2.18 3.73
CA PHE A 178 9.41 -2.46 5.13
C PHE A 178 8.79 -1.18 5.71
N PRO A 179 7.46 -1.02 5.65
CA PRO A 179 6.81 0.20 6.11
C PRO A 179 7.05 0.44 7.60
N ALA A 180 7.10 1.70 8.04
CA ALA A 180 7.30 2.04 9.46
C ALA A 180 6.35 1.27 10.41
N GLY A 181 5.11 1.00 9.99
CA GLY A 181 4.14 0.24 10.78
C GLY A 181 4.44 -1.25 10.98
N ILE A 182 5.42 -1.86 10.30
CA ILE A 182 5.88 -3.22 10.63
C ILE A 182 7.10 -3.22 11.54
N LEU A 183 7.80 -2.08 11.66
CA LEU A 183 8.98 -1.90 12.50
C LEU A 183 8.58 -1.60 13.95
N GLN A 184 7.72 -2.46 14.50
CA GLN A 184 7.24 -2.41 15.88
C GLN A 184 6.96 -3.84 16.39
N PRO A 185 6.78 -4.05 17.71
CA PRO A 185 6.44 -5.35 18.24
C PRO A 185 5.15 -5.91 17.62
N PRO A 186 5.06 -7.23 17.38
CA PRO A 186 6.01 -8.27 17.79
C PRO A 186 7.15 -8.51 16.79
N PHE A 187 7.21 -7.76 15.69
CA PHE A 187 8.14 -8.05 14.59
C PHE A 187 9.51 -7.40 14.78
N TYR A 188 9.58 -6.32 15.55
CA TYR A 188 10.79 -5.50 15.70
C TYR A 188 10.77 -4.75 17.04
N GLY A 189 11.93 -4.50 17.67
CA GLY A 189 12.05 -3.74 18.91
C GLY A 189 11.87 -4.57 20.20
N ASN A 190 11.99 -5.89 20.10
CA ASN A 190 11.85 -6.81 21.25
C ASN A 190 13.18 -7.13 21.96
N GLY A 191 14.30 -6.49 21.57
CA GLY A 191 15.62 -6.73 22.15
C GLY A 191 16.27 -8.05 21.70
N ILE A 192 15.81 -8.60 20.58
CA ILE A 192 16.37 -9.78 19.91
C ILE A 192 17.10 -9.37 18.61
N GLU A 193 17.14 -8.06 18.34
CA GLU A 193 17.93 -7.43 17.29
C GLU A 193 19.28 -6.94 17.81
#